data_AF-A0A933LAE4-F1
#
_entry.id   AF-A0A933LAE4-F1
#
_cell.length_a   1.000
_cell.length_b   1.000
_cell.length_c   1.000
_cell.angle_alpha   90.00
_cell.angle_beta   90.00
_cell.angle_gamma   90.00
#
_symmetry.space_group_name_H-M   'P 1'
#
loop_
_entity.id
_entity.type
_entity.pdbx_description
1 polymer ?
#
loop_
_entity_poly.entity_id
_entity_poly.type
_entity_poly.pdbx_seq_one_letter_code
_entity_poly.pdbx_strand_id
1 'polypeptide(L)'
;MNTNHQALQPHGATHRHLSVNITPSERGGRIVLGAATFIAALILLTSAGSGIAVFLEVLLALAGLDLVVTGALGHCPLYQKLGYTPRSLRNQS
;
A
#
# COMPACT_ATOMS: atom_id res chain seq x y z
N MET A 1 49.88 -9.07 -30.83
CA MET A 1 48.76 -9.97 -30.53
C MET A 1 48.69 -10.21 -29.03
N ASN A 2 47.78 -9.53 -28.33
CA ASN A 2 46.77 -10.18 -27.47
C ASN A 2 45.79 -9.10 -26.98
N THR A 3 44.52 -9.27 -27.35
CA THR A 3 43.38 -8.38 -27.09
C THR A 3 42.78 -8.75 -25.74
N ASN A 4 43.10 -7.99 -24.69
CA ASN A 4 42.39 -8.15 -23.41
C ASN A 4 41.10 -7.35 -23.46
N HIS A 5 40.03 -8.12 -23.66
CA HIS A 5 38.65 -7.73 -23.67
C HIS A 5 38.30 -6.80 -22.50
N GLN A 6 37.81 -5.63 -22.88
CA GLN A 6 36.87 -4.84 -22.10
C GLN A 6 35.67 -5.72 -21.73
N ALA A 7 35.75 -6.45 -20.63
CA ALA A 7 34.55 -6.90 -19.94
C ALA A 7 34.01 -5.67 -19.21
N LEU A 8 33.04 -5.01 -19.86
CA LEU A 8 32.08 -4.11 -19.26
C LEU A 8 31.77 -4.58 -17.83
N GLN A 9 32.31 -3.90 -16.82
CA GLN A 9 31.70 -3.92 -15.52
C GLN A 9 30.42 -3.10 -15.68
N PRO A 10 29.21 -3.69 -15.64
CA PRO A 10 28.05 -2.85 -15.43
C PRO A 10 28.19 -2.37 -13.99
N HIS A 11 28.56 -1.10 -13.84
CA HIS A 11 28.38 -0.36 -12.61
C HIS A 11 27.09 -0.83 -11.97
N GLY A 12 27.22 -1.46 -10.80
CA GLY A 12 26.12 -1.98 -10.02
C GLY A 12 25.13 -0.86 -9.84
N ALA A 13 24.13 -0.84 -10.72
CA ALA A 13 22.93 -0.08 -10.56
C ALA A 13 22.36 -0.63 -9.26
N THR A 14 22.58 0.13 -8.19
CA THR A 14 22.01 -0.08 -6.88
C THR A 14 20.54 -0.36 -7.14
N HIS A 15 20.18 -1.64 -7.12
CA HIS A 15 18.83 -2.08 -7.32
C HIS A 15 18.11 -1.40 -6.16
N ARG A 16 17.38 -0.31 -6.42
CA ARG A 16 16.34 0.15 -5.51
C ARG A 16 15.30 -0.95 -5.56
N HIS A 17 15.61 -2.04 -4.86
CA HIS A 17 14.68 -3.01 -4.38
C HIS A 17 13.80 -2.17 -3.47
N LEU A 18 12.75 -1.58 -4.04
CA LEU A 18 11.58 -1.21 -3.28
C LEU A 18 11.11 -2.55 -2.73
N SER A 19 11.67 -2.89 -1.57
CA SER A 19 11.24 -4.00 -0.76
C SER A 19 9.80 -3.68 -0.41
N VAL A 20 8.88 -4.10 -1.27
CA VAL A 20 7.45 -4.09 -0.98
C VAL A 20 7.21 -5.25 -0.02
N ASN A 21 7.86 -5.19 1.14
CA ASN A 21 7.59 -6.01 2.29
C ASN A 21 6.76 -5.16 3.24
N ILE A 22 5.58 -4.71 2.77
CA ILE A 22 4.54 -4.26 3.70
C ILE A 22 4.24 -5.49 4.54
N THR A 23 4.73 -5.49 5.78
CA THR A 23 4.57 -6.64 6.67
C THR A 23 3.07 -6.90 6.85
N PRO A 24 2.64 -8.18 6.91
CA PRO A 24 1.23 -8.50 7.14
C PRO A 24 0.68 -7.87 8.44
N SER A 25 1.55 -7.54 9.40
CA SER A 25 1.24 -6.75 10.59
C SER A 25 0.85 -5.30 10.30
N GLU A 26 1.54 -4.60 9.39
CA GLU A 26 1.16 -3.24 9.01
C GLU A 26 -0.18 -3.23 8.25
N ARG A 27 -0.39 -4.24 7.41
CA ARG A 27 -1.67 -4.48 6.73
C ARG A 27 -2.82 -4.67 7.72
N GLY A 28 -2.63 -5.59 8.67
CA GLY A 28 -3.59 -5.85 9.74
C GLY A 28 -3.85 -4.59 10.58
N GLY A 29 -2.79 -3.84 10.90
CA GLY A 29 -2.88 -2.58 11.63
C GLY A 29 -3.75 -1.55 10.94
N ARG A 30 -3.57 -1.33 9.63
CA ARG A 30 -4.41 -0.39 8.85
C ARG A 30 -5.88 -0.82 8.80
N ILE A 31 -6.14 -2.12 8.61
CA ILE A 31 -7.51 -2.65 8.57
C ILE A 31 -8.19 -2.49 9.94
N VAL A 32 -7.53 -2.92 11.02
CA VAL A 32 -8.10 -2.85 12.38
C VAL A 32 -8.30 -1.40 12.80
N LEU A 33 -7.29 -0.55 12.59
CA LEU A 33 -7.37 0.85 12.95
C LEU A 33 -8.43 1.58 12.13
N GLY A 34 -8.47 1.37 10.81
CA GLY A 34 -9.46 1.96 9.91
C GLY A 34 -10.90 1.54 10.24
N ALA A 35 -11.10 0.26 10.58
CA ALA A 35 -12.41 -0.24 10.99
C ALA A 35 -12.84 0.38 12.34
N ALA A 36 -11.91 0.47 13.29
CA ALA A 36 -12.16 1.11 14.59
C ALA A 36 -12.52 2.60 14.43
N THR A 37 -11.78 3.37 13.61
CA THR A 37 -12.12 4.77 13.33
C THR A 37 -13.44 4.92 12.60
N PHE A 38 -13.75 4.07 11.62
CA PHE A 38 -15.03 4.10 10.93
C PHE A 38 -16.20 3.87 11.89
N ILE A 39 -16.13 2.83 12.73
CA ILE A 39 -17.18 2.53 13.71
C ILE A 39 -17.33 3.68 14.72
N ALA A 40 -16.22 4.21 15.24
CA ALA A 40 -16.24 5.34 16.16
C ALA A 40 -16.92 6.58 15.53
N ALA A 41 -16.62 6.87 14.26
CA ALA A 41 -17.25 7.98 13.54
C ALA A 41 -18.77 7.79 13.40
N LEU A 42 -19.24 6.58 13.10
CA LEU A 42 -20.68 6.27 13.04
C LEU A 42 -21.36 6.44 14.39
N ILE A 43 -20.71 6.06 15.49
CA ILE A 43 -21.23 6.26 16.84
C ILE A 43 -21.34 7.75 17.15
N LEU A 44 -20.30 8.55 16.86
CA LEU A 44 -20.29 10.00 17.10
C LEU A 44 -21.43 10.70 16.35
N LEU A 45 -21.68 10.27 15.10
CA LEU A 45 -22.74 10.81 14.24
C LEU A 45 -24.14 10.73 14.85
N THR A 46 -24.41 9.76 15.73
CA THR A 46 -25.70 9.65 16.43
C THR A 46 -25.96 10.78 17.44
N SER A 47 -24.91 11.50 17.83
CA SER A 47 -24.94 12.54 18.86
C SER A 47 -24.50 13.92 18.36
N ALA A 48 -24.37 14.08 17.04
CA ALA A 48 -23.86 15.29 16.43
C ALA A 48 -24.81 16.50 16.68
N GLY A 49 -24.34 17.47 17.47
CA GLY A 49 -25.11 18.66 17.81
C GLY A 49 -24.99 19.82 16.81
N SER A 50 -24.18 19.68 15.74
CA SER A 50 -23.95 20.76 14.77
C SER A 50 -23.62 20.24 13.37
N GLY A 51 -23.87 21.05 12.34
CA GLY A 51 -23.53 20.70 10.96
C GLY A 51 -22.02 20.53 10.71
N ILE A 52 -21.18 21.29 11.42
CA ILE A 52 -19.71 21.12 11.35
C ILE A 52 -19.29 19.78 11.95
N ALA A 53 -19.90 19.35 13.06
CA ALA A 53 -19.63 18.04 13.65
C ALA A 53 -19.98 16.91 12.68
N VAL A 54 -21.18 16.97 12.07
CA VAL A 54 -21.60 16.01 11.04
C VAL A 54 -20.59 15.95 9.90
N PHE A 55 -20.12 17.11 9.40
CA PHE A 55 -19.13 17.14 8.32
C PHE A 55 -17.81 16.48 8.72
N LEU A 56 -17.28 16.79 9.91
CA LEU A 56 -16.04 16.20 10.41
C LEU A 56 -16.16 14.69 10.64
N GLU A 57 -17.29 14.23 11.17
CA GLU A 57 -17.55 12.81 11.42
C GLU A 57 -17.69 12.02 10.12
N VAL A 58 -18.32 12.60 9.09
CA VAL A 58 -18.37 12.00 7.75
C VAL A 58 -16.97 11.89 7.15
N LEU A 59 -16.15 12.94 7.25
CA LEU A 59 -14.75 12.87 6.79
C LEU A 59 -13.95 11.82 7.56
N LEU A 60 -14.15 11.72 8.88
CA LEU A 60 -13.50 10.72 9.73
C LEU A 60 -13.91 9.30 9.32
N ALA A 61 -15.20 9.08 9.04
CA ALA A 61 -15.69 7.81 8.55
C ALA A 61 -15.05 7.46 7.19
N LEU A 62 -15.03 8.40 6.24
CA LEU A 62 -14.39 8.20 4.95
C LEU A 62 -12.89 7.91 5.07
N ALA A 63 -12.18 8.59 5.98
CA ALA A 63 -10.76 8.33 6.23
C ALA A 63 -10.52 6.95 6.85
N GLY A 64 -11.36 6.50 7.78
CA GLY A 64 -11.31 5.15 8.34
C GLY A 64 -11.54 4.09 7.27
N LEU A 65 -12.55 4.30 6.42
CA LEU A 65 -12.85 3.41 5.29
C LEU A 65 -11.71 3.35 4.27
N ASP A 66 -11.13 4.49 3.90
CA ASP A 66 -9.98 4.57 3.00
C ASP A 66 -8.77 3.79 3.56
N LEU A 67 -8.54 3.88 4.87
CA LEU A 67 -7.46 3.13 5.53
C LEU A 67 -7.73 1.61 5.52
N VAL A 68 -8.98 1.18 5.70
CA VAL A 68 -9.38 -0.23 5.54
C VAL A 68 -9.17 -0.70 4.11
N VAL A 69 -9.62 0.06 3.12
CA VAL A 69 -9.48 -0.28 1.70
C VAL A 69 -8.01 -0.34 1.31
N THR A 70 -7.21 0.63 1.73
CA THR A 70 -5.77 0.69 1.46
C THR A 70 -5.02 -0.45 2.15
N GLY A 71 -5.40 -0.82 3.38
CA GLY A 71 -4.89 -2.01 4.06
C GLY A 71 -5.34 -3.31 3.39
N ALA A 72 -6.62 -3.42 2.99
CA ALA A 72 -7.17 -4.60 2.34
C ALA A 72 -6.48 -4.88 1.00
N LEU A 73 -6.14 -3.84 0.24
CA LEU A 73 -5.49 -3.95 -1.06
C LEU A 73 -4.05 -4.49 -0.96
N GLY A 74 -3.31 -4.25 0.13
CA GLY A 74 -2.05 -4.95 0.49
C GLY A 74 -0.87 -4.87 -0.51
N HIS A 75 -1.11 -4.35 -1.71
CA HIS A 75 -0.19 -4.14 -2.82
C HIS A 75 -0.83 -3.09 -3.72
N CYS A 76 -0.04 -2.22 -4.35
CA CYS A 76 -0.57 -1.22 -5.27
C CYS A 76 -1.53 -1.88 -6.29
N PRO A 77 -2.83 -1.52 -6.31
CA PRO A 77 -3.83 -2.13 -7.20
C PRO A 77 -3.47 -2.01 -8.69
N LEU A 78 -2.53 -1.11 -9.01
CA LEU A 78 -1.97 -0.94 -10.34
C LEU A 78 -1.12 -2.14 -10.82
N TYR A 79 -0.39 -2.83 -9.94
CA TYR A 79 0.50 -3.93 -10.34
C TYR A 79 -0.25 -5.23 -10.60
N GLN A 80 -1.29 -5.51 -9.81
CA GLN A 80 -2.14 -6.69 -9.99
C GLN A 80 -3.00 -6.59 -11.25
N LYS A 81 -3.48 -5.38 -11.58
CA LYS A 81 -4.30 -5.15 -12.78
C LYS A 81 -3.49 -5.16 -14.09
N LEU A 82 -2.17 -4.98 -14.02
CA LEU A 82 -1.30 -4.94 -15.20
C LEU A 82 -0.80 -6.32 -15.64
N GLY A 83 -1.07 -7.39 -14.88
CA GLY A 83 -0.65 -8.76 -15.24
C GLY A 83 0.86 -8.91 -15.47
N TYR A 84 1.66 -7.95 -14.99
CA TYR A 84 3.08 -7.88 -15.32
C TYR A 84 3.87 -8.72 -14.32
N THR A 85 4.12 -9.97 -14.69
CA THR A 85 5.18 -10.78 -14.09
C THR A 85 6.52 -10.40 -14.74
N PRO A 86 7.45 -9.76 -14.00
CA PRO A 86 8.76 -9.42 -14.53
C PRO A 86 9.49 -10.68 -15.01
N ARG A 87 10.19 -10.58 -16.16
CA ARG A 87 10.85 -11.73 -16.81
C ARG A 87 11.82 -12.50 -15.89
N SER A 88 12.39 -11.85 -14.87
CA SER A 88 13.32 -12.48 -13.92
C SER A 88 12.68 -13.56 -13.03
N LEU A 89 11.35 -13.55 -12.83
CA LEU A 89 10.63 -14.55 -12.04
C LEU A 89 10.10 -15.72 -12.89
N ARG A 90 10.22 -15.66 -14.21
CA ARG A 90 9.70 -16.69 -15.14
C ARG A 90 10.60 -17.92 -15.29
N ASN A 91 11.88 -17.78 -14.92
CA ASN A 91 12.91 -18.79 -15.16
C ASN A 91 13.35 -19.54 -13.89
N GLN A 92 12.55 -19.51 -12.82
CA GLN A 92 12.84 -20.21 -11.56
C GLN A 92 11.93 -21.43 -11.29
N SER A 93 11.20 -21.90 -12.31
CA SER A 93 10.44 -23.16 -12.28
C SER A 93 11.14 -24.27 -13.03
#